data_AF-A0A7C1VZE6-F1
#
_entry.id   AF-A0A7C1VZE6-F1
#
_cell.length_a   1.000
_cell.length_b   1.000
_cell.length_c   1.000
_cell.angle_alpha   90.00
_cell.angle_beta   90.00
_cell.angle_gamma   90.00
#
_symmetry.space_group_name_H-M   'P 1'
#
loop_
_entity.id
_entity.type
_entity.pdbx_description
1 polymer ?
#
loop_
_entity_poly.entity_id
_entity_poly.type
_entity_poly.pdbx_seq_one_letter_code
_entity_poly.pdbx_strand_id
1 'polypeptide(L)'
;MQRKIYVSMQLVILLILNTFVVVGLSDATSNAMQDKLLKVYSITLSEPCFGEKEGYVTVDLKEAASWLMEAGKPMLPVVTKVLAFPLGTRVLDVNVSIKMKKYVLDKRIKPAPKPAALDGHTIHEFSEEDKHVYGSTDLYPSDQYVTKTGAGLKNGEHVLYLNVRCYTQYSPANNLLYVPEEINIKVSYQPPEKPFLDSSQYDLLIVTDEKFVPYLQPLVDHKNSIGIKTKMETTQYVYSHCNGRDKPESIKLFIKDALEQWGIKYVLLAGGRKGQTLDWYIPERRSNNDVDMESGYSTDLYYADIYRCDNSGNLFFDDWDSNGNGVFAEWSCNETGRDVMDY
;
A
#
# COMPACT_ATOMS: atom_id res chain seq x y z
N MET A 1 -4.06 28.22 47.52
CA MET A 1 -4.89 27.02 47.76
C MET A 1 -4.50 25.99 46.72
N GLN A 2 -3.76 24.95 47.13
CA GLN A 2 -3.12 23.98 46.24
C GLN A 2 -4.17 23.08 45.54
N ARG A 3 -4.18 23.10 44.20
CA ARG A 3 -4.96 22.15 43.39
C ARG A 3 -4.23 20.82 43.34
N LYS A 4 -4.82 19.80 43.98
CA LYS A 4 -4.38 18.40 43.85
C LYS A 4 -4.64 17.93 42.42
N ILE A 5 -3.59 17.55 41.72
CA ILE A 5 -3.65 16.89 40.42
C ILE A 5 -3.85 15.40 40.70
N TYR A 6 -5.03 14.87 40.35
CA TYR A 6 -5.26 13.43 40.29
C TYR A 6 -4.77 12.93 38.94
N VAL A 7 -3.59 12.31 38.91
CA VAL A 7 -3.12 11.53 37.75
C VAL A 7 -3.84 10.19 37.78
N SER A 8 -4.89 10.06 36.98
CA SER A 8 -5.55 8.79 36.70
C SER A 8 -4.63 7.94 35.83
N MET A 9 -3.89 7.04 36.46
CA MET A 9 -3.03 6.05 35.80
C MET A 9 -3.92 4.92 35.26
N GLN A 10 -4.41 5.06 34.03
CA GLN A 10 -5.08 3.95 33.32
C GLN A 10 -4.02 3.03 32.71
N LEU A 11 -3.96 1.81 33.24
CA LEU A 11 -3.14 0.70 32.75
C LEU A 11 -3.67 0.27 31.37
N VAL A 12 -2.87 0.45 30.31
CA VAL A 12 -3.15 -0.15 29.00
C VAL A 12 -2.55 -1.55 28.99
N ILE A 13 -3.38 -2.58 29.15
CA ILE A 13 -2.97 -3.97 28.98
C ILE A 13 -3.14 -4.32 27.50
N LEU A 14 -2.05 -4.26 26.74
CA LEU A 14 -2.00 -4.80 25.39
C LEU A 14 -1.74 -6.31 25.48
N LEU A 15 -2.80 -7.12 25.48
CA LEU A 15 -2.68 -8.57 25.61
C LEU A 15 -2.47 -9.19 24.21
N ILE A 16 -1.21 -9.38 23.79
CA ILE A 16 -0.87 -10.09 22.56
C ILE A 16 -0.85 -11.60 22.88
N LEU A 17 -2.00 -12.27 22.75
CA LEU A 17 -2.08 -13.73 22.77
C LEU A 17 -1.75 -14.27 21.37
N ASN A 18 -0.47 -14.56 21.11
CA ASN A 18 -0.07 -15.39 19.97
C ASN A 18 -0.33 -16.87 20.30
N THR A 19 -1.59 -17.31 20.26
CA THR A 19 -1.91 -18.74 20.35
C THR A 19 -1.77 -19.38 18.98
N PHE A 20 -0.70 -20.14 18.77
CA PHE A 20 -0.63 -21.11 17.67
C PHE A 20 -1.61 -22.24 17.97
N VAL A 21 -2.72 -22.32 17.21
CA VAL A 21 -3.60 -23.49 17.23
C VAL A 21 -3.32 -24.29 15.97
N VAL A 22 -2.62 -25.42 16.12
CA VAL A 22 -2.51 -26.44 15.07
C VAL A 22 -3.73 -27.35 15.22
N VAL A 23 -4.66 -27.31 14.27
CA VAL A 23 -5.79 -28.26 14.23
C VAL A 23 -5.33 -29.48 13.43
N GLY A 24 -4.78 -30.48 14.12
CA GLY A 24 -4.45 -31.77 13.54
C GLY A 24 -5.66 -32.71 13.58
N LEU A 25 -6.29 -32.97 12.44
CA LEU A 25 -7.15 -34.14 12.24
C LEU A 25 -6.32 -35.19 11.50
N SER A 26 -5.98 -36.26 12.22
CA SER A 26 -5.24 -37.39 11.70
C SER A 26 -6.14 -38.26 10.83
N ASP A 27 -5.83 -38.34 9.54
CA ASP A 27 -6.03 -39.56 8.76
C ASP A 27 -4.92 -39.69 7.71
N ALA A 28 -4.24 -40.84 7.76
CA ALA A 28 -3.04 -41.13 6.99
C ALA A 28 -3.37 -41.38 5.52
N THR A 29 -3.18 -40.36 4.68
CA THR A 29 -2.78 -40.51 3.28
C THR A 29 -1.81 -39.39 2.93
N SER A 30 -0.66 -39.76 2.36
CA SER A 30 0.41 -38.85 1.97
C SER A 30 -0.04 -37.91 0.85
N ASN A 31 -0.52 -36.74 1.23
CA ASN A 31 -0.35 -35.48 0.53
C ASN A 31 -0.04 -34.47 1.63
N ALA A 32 1.09 -33.79 1.55
CA ALA A 32 1.38 -32.68 2.46
C ALA A 32 0.36 -31.57 2.18
N MET A 33 -0.83 -31.66 2.78
CA MET A 33 -1.72 -30.53 2.94
C MET A 33 -0.97 -29.55 3.83
N GLN A 34 -0.33 -28.57 3.21
CA GLN A 34 0.37 -27.50 3.89
C GLN A 34 -0.52 -26.92 4.98
N ASP A 35 0.00 -26.85 6.21
CA ASP A 35 -0.79 -26.48 7.38
C ASP A 35 -1.40 -25.07 7.20
N LYS A 36 -2.73 -25.05 7.10
CA LYS A 36 -3.53 -23.83 7.19
C LYS A 36 -3.28 -23.19 8.55
N LEU A 37 -2.75 -21.97 8.57
CA LEU A 37 -2.46 -21.22 9.79
C LEU A 37 -3.55 -20.20 10.09
N LEU A 38 -3.74 -19.91 11.38
CA LEU A 38 -4.69 -18.92 11.86
C LEU A 38 -3.97 -17.86 12.70
N LYS A 39 -4.20 -16.59 12.40
CA LYS A 39 -3.82 -15.45 13.25
C LYS A 39 -5.08 -14.76 13.76
N VAL A 40 -5.13 -14.48 15.06
CA VAL A 40 -6.25 -13.83 15.72
C VAL A 40 -5.76 -12.56 16.41
N TYR A 41 -6.49 -11.46 16.22
CA TYR A 41 -6.24 -10.18 16.86
C TYR A 41 -7.53 -9.69 17.50
N SER A 42 -7.41 -9.13 18.69
CA SER A 42 -8.48 -8.40 19.37
C SER A 42 -7.93 -7.03 19.74
N ILE A 43 -8.68 -5.99 19.38
CA ILE A 43 -8.30 -4.59 19.56
C ILE A 43 -9.44 -3.91 20.29
N THR A 44 -9.18 -3.43 21.50
CA THR A 44 -10.10 -2.56 22.24
C THR A 44 -9.70 -1.10 21.98
N LEU A 45 -10.67 -0.26 21.67
CA LEU A 45 -10.44 1.13 21.32
C LEU A 45 -10.81 2.07 22.46
N SER A 46 -10.13 3.22 22.49
CA SER A 46 -10.44 4.28 23.44
C SER A 46 -11.74 5.01 23.05
N GLU A 47 -12.34 5.70 24.03
CA GLU A 47 -13.46 6.60 23.75
C GLU A 47 -13.01 7.73 22.79
N PRO A 48 -13.83 8.10 21.79
CA PRO A 48 -13.49 9.17 20.87
C PRO A 48 -13.46 10.54 21.57
N CYS A 49 -12.61 11.43 21.08
CA CYS A 49 -12.60 12.83 21.45
C CYS A 49 -13.41 13.64 20.41
N PHE A 50 -14.31 14.48 20.89
CA PHE A 50 -15.11 15.36 20.05
C PHE A 50 -14.61 16.81 20.16
N GLY A 51 -14.37 17.41 19.01
CA GLY A 51 -14.07 18.83 18.87
C GLY A 51 -15.12 19.56 18.05
N GLU A 52 -15.02 20.89 18.02
CA GLU A 52 -15.83 21.73 17.14
C GLU A 52 -14.93 22.64 16.31
N LYS A 53 -15.19 22.69 14.99
CA LYS A 53 -14.50 23.59 14.07
C LYS A 53 -15.47 24.05 12.98
N GLU A 54 -15.53 25.36 12.76
CA GLU A 54 -16.37 25.96 11.70
C GLU A 54 -17.87 25.57 11.80
N GLY A 55 -18.37 25.32 13.01
CA GLY A 55 -19.76 24.90 13.23
C GLY A 55 -20.03 23.41 13.02
N TYR A 56 -18.99 22.60 12.80
CA TYR A 56 -19.06 21.14 12.64
C TYR A 56 -18.37 20.39 13.78
N VAL A 57 -18.80 19.16 14.01
CA VAL A 57 -18.10 18.22 14.90
C VAL A 57 -16.90 17.63 14.19
N THR A 58 -15.77 17.56 14.89
CA THR A 58 -14.61 16.76 14.51
C THR A 58 -14.49 15.57 15.46
N VAL A 59 -14.14 14.40 14.92
CA VAL A 59 -14.02 13.16 15.69
C VAL A 59 -12.59 12.68 15.59
N ASP A 60 -11.93 12.57 16.74
CA ASP A 60 -10.58 12.03 16.85
C ASP A 60 -10.62 10.74 17.66
N LEU A 61 -9.89 9.73 17.19
CA LEU A 61 -9.76 8.44 17.84
C LEU A 61 -8.28 8.11 17.93
N LYS A 62 -7.78 7.85 19.14
CA LYS A 62 -6.35 7.67 19.40
C LYS A 62 -5.74 6.53 18.57
N GLU A 63 -6.49 5.46 18.38
CA GLU A 63 -6.06 4.28 17.63
C GLU A 63 -6.26 4.41 16.11
N ALA A 64 -6.84 5.51 15.62
CA ALA A 64 -6.98 5.74 14.19
C ALA A 64 -5.61 6.01 13.56
N ALA A 65 -5.34 5.34 12.45
CA ALA A 65 -4.10 5.51 11.68
C ALA A 65 -4.26 6.53 10.54
N SER A 66 -5.51 6.83 10.17
CA SER A 66 -5.84 7.77 9.10
C SER A 66 -7.29 8.25 9.22
N TRP A 67 -7.72 9.06 8.26
CA TRP A 67 -9.09 9.50 8.10
C TRP A 67 -9.63 9.09 6.74
N LEU A 68 -10.93 8.83 6.66
CA LEU A 68 -11.67 8.71 5.43
C LEU A 68 -11.92 10.14 4.92
N MET A 69 -11.31 10.47 3.78
CA MET A 69 -11.22 11.84 3.26
C MET A 69 -11.65 11.89 1.80
N GLU A 70 -12.91 11.56 1.53
CA GLU A 70 -13.52 11.84 0.23
C GLU A 70 -14.11 13.25 0.23
N ALA A 71 -13.65 14.11 -0.68
CA ALA A 71 -14.00 15.53 -0.68
C ALA A 71 -15.52 15.77 -0.59
N GLY A 72 -15.93 16.63 0.35
CA GLY A 72 -17.33 16.95 0.59
C GLY A 72 -18.12 15.92 1.39
N LYS A 73 -17.60 14.71 1.62
CA LYS A 73 -18.21 13.67 2.47
C LYS A 73 -17.73 13.78 3.93
N PRO A 74 -18.43 13.19 4.92
CA PRO A 74 -18.01 13.24 6.32
C PRO A 74 -16.58 12.74 6.56
N MET A 75 -15.76 13.54 7.24
CA MET A 75 -14.39 13.14 7.60
C MET A 75 -14.40 12.27 8.85
N LEU A 76 -14.06 10.98 8.70
CA LEU A 76 -14.20 9.97 9.77
C LEU A 76 -12.87 9.30 10.09
N PRO A 77 -12.55 9.04 11.37
CA PRO A 77 -11.33 8.31 11.73
C PRO A 77 -11.41 6.83 11.30
N VAL A 78 -10.28 6.32 10.80
CA VAL A 78 -10.12 4.94 10.29
C VAL A 78 -9.04 4.21 11.06
N VAL A 79 -9.40 3.05 11.58
CA VAL A 79 -8.48 2.19 12.34
C VAL A 79 -7.94 1.13 11.39
N THR A 80 -6.62 1.14 11.15
CA THR A 80 -5.98 0.23 10.20
C THR A 80 -5.05 -0.73 10.91
N LYS A 81 -5.32 -2.04 10.76
CA LYS A 81 -4.38 -3.09 11.17
C LYS A 81 -3.60 -3.56 9.94
N VAL A 82 -2.30 -3.27 9.95
CA VAL A 82 -1.36 -3.75 8.92
C VAL A 82 -0.71 -5.04 9.40
N LEU A 83 -0.83 -6.10 8.59
CA LEU A 83 -0.19 -7.38 8.81
C LEU A 83 0.82 -7.62 7.69
N ALA A 84 1.98 -8.17 8.03
CA ALA A 84 3.00 -8.56 7.06
C ALA A 84 3.24 -10.07 7.13
N PHE A 85 3.35 -10.69 5.97
CA PHE A 85 3.61 -12.10 5.77
C PHE A 85 4.77 -12.30 4.79
N PRO A 86 5.48 -13.44 4.82
CA PRO A 86 6.44 -13.76 3.77
C PRO A 86 5.79 -13.63 2.39
N LEU A 87 6.50 -13.02 1.44
CA LEU A 87 6.05 -12.92 0.06
C LEU A 87 5.71 -14.33 -0.50
N GLY A 88 4.58 -14.47 -1.19
CA GLY A 88 4.05 -15.76 -1.67
C GLY A 88 3.07 -16.45 -0.72
N THR A 89 2.76 -15.84 0.43
CA THR A 89 1.67 -16.30 1.31
C THR A 89 0.32 -16.18 0.63
N ARG A 90 -0.54 -17.20 0.76
CA ARG A 90 -1.94 -17.14 0.34
C ARG A 90 -2.84 -16.77 1.51
N VAL A 91 -3.62 -15.70 1.37
CA VAL A 91 -4.68 -15.32 2.31
C VAL A 91 -5.94 -16.10 1.92
N LEU A 92 -6.41 -16.97 2.82
CA LEU A 92 -7.52 -17.88 2.54
C LEU A 92 -8.86 -17.29 3.00
N ASP A 93 -8.87 -16.61 4.14
CA ASP A 93 -10.06 -15.96 4.70
C ASP A 93 -9.66 -14.86 5.67
N VAL A 94 -10.42 -13.76 5.67
CA VAL A 94 -10.28 -12.65 6.63
C VAL A 94 -11.64 -12.36 7.23
N ASN A 95 -11.86 -12.83 8.45
CA ASN A 95 -13.09 -12.59 9.19
C ASN A 95 -12.89 -11.45 10.19
N VAL A 96 -13.64 -10.36 10.01
CA VAL A 96 -13.62 -9.20 10.91
C VAL A 96 -14.98 -9.03 11.55
N SER A 97 -14.98 -8.91 12.88
CA SER A 97 -16.16 -8.62 13.69
C SER A 97 -15.90 -7.34 14.48
N ILE A 98 -16.83 -6.37 14.37
CA ILE A 98 -16.69 -5.06 14.99
C ILE A 98 -17.88 -4.81 15.90
N LYS A 99 -17.60 -4.52 17.17
CA LYS A 99 -18.59 -4.01 18.10
C LYS A 99 -18.59 -2.49 18.02
N MET A 100 -19.69 -1.93 17.54
CA MET A 100 -19.86 -0.48 17.40
C MET A 100 -20.53 0.12 18.64
N LYS A 101 -20.06 1.28 19.06
CA LYS A 101 -20.70 2.13 20.06
C LYS A 101 -21.34 3.34 19.39
N LYS A 102 -22.61 3.59 19.75
CA LYS A 102 -23.43 4.66 19.17
C LYS A 102 -23.30 5.95 19.96
N TYR A 103 -23.21 7.08 19.24
CA TYR A 103 -23.23 8.44 19.75
C TYR A 103 -24.28 9.26 18.99
N VAL A 104 -25.02 10.09 19.72
CA VAL A 104 -25.92 11.09 19.14
C VAL A 104 -25.17 12.41 19.15
N LEU A 105 -25.09 13.08 18.00
CA LEU A 105 -24.37 14.34 17.86
C LEU A 105 -25.35 15.51 17.76
N ASP A 106 -24.98 16.64 18.35
CA ASP A 106 -25.79 17.87 18.30
C ASP A 106 -25.62 18.63 16.98
N LYS A 107 -24.52 18.36 16.25
CA LYS A 107 -24.16 18.97 14.97
C LYS A 107 -23.60 17.90 14.03
N ARG A 108 -23.58 18.23 12.74
CA ARG A 108 -23.03 17.37 11.69
C ARG A 108 -21.51 17.26 11.79
N ILE A 109 -20.96 16.14 11.35
CA ILE A 109 -19.52 15.94 11.21
C ILE A 109 -18.98 16.81 10.07
N LYS A 110 -17.74 17.30 10.21
CA LYS A 110 -17.10 18.16 9.22
C LYS A 110 -16.90 17.44 7.88
N PRO A 111 -17.21 18.07 6.73
CA PRO A 111 -16.87 17.51 5.42
C PRO A 111 -15.36 17.52 5.18
N ALA A 112 -14.86 16.48 4.51
CA ALA A 112 -13.45 16.38 4.15
C ALA A 112 -13.09 17.46 3.12
N PRO A 113 -11.92 18.11 3.28
CA PRO A 113 -11.45 19.12 2.33
C PRO A 113 -11.13 18.48 0.98
N LYS A 114 -11.07 19.30 -0.07
CA LYS A 114 -10.47 18.88 -1.35
C LYS A 114 -8.96 18.78 -1.19
N PRO A 115 -8.28 17.88 -1.94
CA PRO A 115 -6.83 17.91 -2.07
C PRO A 115 -6.38 19.32 -2.52
N ALA A 116 -5.30 19.81 -1.93
CA ALA A 116 -4.71 21.11 -2.28
C ALA A 116 -3.30 20.90 -2.82
N ALA A 117 -2.94 21.63 -3.87
CA ALA A 117 -1.58 21.64 -4.39
C ALA A 117 -0.60 22.19 -3.34
N LEU A 118 0.60 21.61 -3.27
CA LEU A 118 1.69 22.09 -2.41
C LEU A 118 2.52 23.16 -3.15
N ASP A 119 1.86 24.19 -3.67
CA ASP A 119 2.47 25.26 -4.47
C ASP A 119 2.76 26.54 -3.66
N GLY A 120 2.53 26.49 -2.34
CA GLY A 120 2.70 27.63 -1.43
C GLY A 120 1.51 28.60 -1.39
N HIS A 121 0.49 28.39 -2.24
CA HIS A 121 -0.76 29.13 -2.23
C HIS A 121 -1.87 28.26 -1.61
N THR A 122 -1.80 28.02 -0.30
CA THR A 122 -2.84 27.27 0.39
C THR A 122 -4.13 28.08 0.48
N ILE A 123 -4.99 27.97 -0.52
CA ILE A 123 -6.39 28.33 -0.39
C ILE A 123 -7.01 27.22 0.46
N HIS A 124 -7.39 27.54 1.68
CA HIS A 124 -8.26 26.67 2.47
C HIS A 124 -9.64 26.64 1.82
N GLU A 125 -9.80 25.85 0.76
CA GLU A 125 -11.12 25.61 0.19
C GLU A 125 -11.94 24.81 1.19
N PHE A 126 -12.94 25.47 1.76
CA PHE A 126 -14.01 24.79 2.44
C PHE A 126 -14.74 23.92 1.40
N SER A 127 -14.77 22.61 1.60
CA SER A 127 -15.59 21.73 0.76
C SER A 127 -17.05 21.90 1.15
N GLU A 128 -17.90 22.19 0.16
CA GLU A 128 -19.35 22.07 0.35
C GLU A 128 -19.73 20.63 0.73
N GLU A 129 -20.77 20.48 1.55
CA GLU A 129 -21.34 19.17 1.87
C GLU A 129 -21.84 18.49 0.59
N ASP A 130 -21.45 17.23 0.41
CA ASP A 130 -22.11 16.34 -0.53
C ASP A 130 -23.56 16.14 -0.07
N LYS A 131 -24.50 16.82 -0.74
CA LYS A 131 -25.91 16.82 -0.38
C LYS A 131 -26.54 15.43 -0.43
N HIS A 132 -26.05 14.53 -1.28
CA HIS A 132 -26.55 13.16 -1.35
C HIS A 132 -26.17 12.39 -0.10
N VAL A 133 -24.92 12.51 0.36
CA VAL A 133 -24.44 11.85 1.58
C VAL A 133 -25.04 12.50 2.84
N TYR A 134 -24.95 13.82 2.97
CA TYR A 134 -25.44 14.54 4.16
C TYR A 134 -26.96 14.55 4.30
N GLY A 135 -27.69 14.35 3.20
CA GLY A 135 -29.14 14.18 3.20
C GLY A 135 -29.61 12.76 3.49
N SER A 136 -28.72 11.77 3.51
CA SER A 136 -29.08 10.36 3.69
C SER A 136 -29.17 9.93 5.15
N THR A 137 -30.06 8.99 5.45
CA THR A 137 -30.12 8.26 6.72
C THR A 137 -29.20 7.04 6.74
N ASP A 138 -28.64 6.65 5.60
CA ASP A 138 -27.77 5.48 5.48
C ASP A 138 -26.42 5.72 6.14
N LEU A 139 -25.73 4.63 6.47
CA LEU A 139 -24.38 4.71 7.05
C LEU A 139 -23.36 5.02 5.96
N TYR A 140 -22.52 6.03 6.22
CA TYR A 140 -21.33 6.34 5.47
C TYR A 140 -20.07 6.08 6.32
N PRO A 141 -19.07 5.35 5.79
CA PRO A 141 -19.18 4.46 4.64
C PRO A 141 -20.15 3.31 4.93
N SER A 142 -20.68 2.66 3.89
CA SER A 142 -21.63 1.56 4.02
C SER A 142 -21.00 0.31 4.65
N ASP A 143 -19.78 -0.01 4.23
CA ASP A 143 -19.03 -1.14 4.75
C ASP A 143 -18.36 -0.79 6.08
N GLN A 144 -18.41 -1.72 7.04
CA GLN A 144 -17.75 -1.56 8.33
C GLN A 144 -16.23 -1.69 8.25
N TYR A 145 -15.75 -2.44 7.25
CA TYR A 145 -14.33 -2.61 7.00
C TYR A 145 -14.09 -2.98 5.54
N VAL A 146 -12.85 -2.77 5.10
CA VAL A 146 -12.33 -3.32 3.85
C VAL A 146 -10.98 -3.95 4.10
N THR A 147 -10.65 -4.98 3.31
CA THR A 147 -9.35 -5.62 3.31
C THR A 147 -8.68 -5.43 1.97
N LYS A 148 -7.41 -5.05 1.98
CA LYS A 148 -6.59 -4.97 0.76
C LYS A 148 -5.25 -5.65 1.01
N THR A 149 -4.81 -6.44 0.05
CA THR A 149 -3.46 -6.99 0.01
C THR A 149 -2.59 -6.19 -0.96
N GLY A 150 -1.29 -6.17 -0.70
CA GLY A 150 -0.30 -5.55 -1.58
C GLY A 150 1.07 -6.19 -1.38
N ALA A 151 1.94 -6.09 -2.37
CA ALA A 151 3.31 -6.53 -2.25
C ALA A 151 4.21 -5.34 -1.92
N GLY A 152 5.22 -5.54 -1.08
CA GLY A 152 6.12 -4.44 -0.77
C GLY A 152 7.34 -4.89 0.01
N LEU A 153 8.06 -3.91 0.55
CA LEU A 153 9.26 -4.15 1.36
C LEU A 153 8.98 -3.85 2.84
N LYS A 154 9.53 -4.69 3.71
CA LYS A 154 9.60 -4.44 5.16
C LYS A 154 11.01 -4.78 5.63
N ASN A 155 11.70 -3.80 6.20
CA ASN A 155 13.09 -3.94 6.68
C ASN A 155 14.04 -4.53 5.61
N GLY A 156 13.83 -4.21 4.34
CA GLY A 156 14.63 -4.70 3.21
C GLY A 156 14.23 -6.07 2.67
N GLU A 157 13.22 -6.73 3.24
CA GLU A 157 12.69 -8.01 2.73
C GLU A 157 11.35 -7.81 2.02
N HIS A 158 11.13 -8.57 0.95
CA HIS A 158 9.83 -8.59 0.28
C HIS A 158 8.79 -9.31 1.13
N VAL A 159 7.64 -8.67 1.30
CA VAL A 159 6.52 -9.16 2.10
C VAL A 159 5.21 -8.97 1.36
N LEU A 160 4.24 -9.81 1.71
CA LEU A 160 2.83 -9.55 1.45
C LEU A 160 2.25 -8.74 2.62
N TYR A 161 1.70 -7.57 2.32
CA TYR A 161 0.90 -6.80 3.25
C TYR A 161 -0.58 -7.21 3.16
N LEU A 162 -1.25 -7.27 4.32
CA LEU A 162 -2.69 -7.31 4.43
C LEU A 162 -3.12 -6.13 5.32
N ASN A 163 -3.82 -5.17 4.71
CA ASN A 163 -4.39 -4.00 5.36
C ASN A 163 -5.85 -4.27 5.69
N VAL A 164 -6.20 -4.28 6.97
CA VAL A 164 -7.59 -4.34 7.43
C VAL A 164 -7.98 -2.94 7.91
N ARG A 165 -8.78 -2.23 7.12
CA ARG A 165 -9.25 -0.86 7.44
C ARG A 165 -10.64 -0.96 8.01
N CYS A 166 -10.81 -0.60 9.27
CA CYS A 166 -12.08 -0.60 9.99
C CYS A 166 -12.58 0.84 10.13
N TYR A 167 -13.83 1.06 9.74
CA TYR A 167 -14.41 2.38 9.63
C TYR A 167 -15.24 2.75 10.85
N THR A 168 -15.10 3.99 11.29
CA THR A 168 -16.18 4.70 11.96
C THR A 168 -17.28 4.97 10.93
N GLN A 169 -18.55 4.75 11.29
CA GLN A 169 -19.68 4.96 10.39
C GLN A 169 -20.59 6.07 10.90
N TYR A 170 -21.16 6.86 9.99
CA TYR A 170 -21.99 8.01 10.31
C TYR A 170 -23.28 7.98 9.51
N SER A 171 -24.42 8.20 10.15
CA SER A 171 -25.73 8.43 9.52
C SER A 171 -26.02 9.93 9.56
N PRO A 172 -25.79 10.66 8.44
CA PRO A 172 -25.73 12.12 8.48
C PRO A 172 -27.05 12.81 8.77
N ALA A 173 -28.16 12.36 8.18
CA ALA A 173 -29.48 12.97 8.41
C ALA A 173 -29.99 12.77 9.84
N ASN A 174 -29.53 11.71 10.52
CA ASN A 174 -29.90 11.41 11.89
C ASN A 174 -28.90 11.94 12.93
N ASN A 175 -27.76 12.50 12.51
CA ASN A 175 -26.63 12.85 13.36
C ASN A 175 -26.20 11.70 14.31
N LEU A 176 -26.17 10.46 13.79
CA LEU A 176 -25.78 9.28 14.56
C LEU A 176 -24.41 8.78 14.12
N LEU A 177 -23.48 8.69 15.06
CA LEU A 177 -22.13 8.19 14.85
C LEU A 177 -21.98 6.80 15.50
N TYR A 178 -21.32 5.90 14.80
CA TYR A 178 -21.01 4.54 15.24
C TYR A 178 -19.49 4.36 15.20
N VAL A 179 -18.86 4.37 16.37
CA VAL A 179 -17.41 4.25 16.52
C VAL A 179 -17.07 2.82 16.96
N PRO A 180 -16.05 2.16 16.37
CA PRO A 180 -15.58 0.88 16.85
C PRO A 180 -15.14 0.94 18.33
N GLU A 181 -15.69 0.08 19.17
CA GLU A 181 -15.28 -0.12 20.58
C GLU A 181 -14.35 -1.33 20.69
N GLU A 182 -14.64 -2.39 19.92
CA GLU A 182 -13.86 -3.62 19.87
C GLU A 182 -13.81 -4.14 18.43
N ILE A 183 -12.61 -4.52 17.96
CA ILE A 183 -12.39 -5.10 16.65
C ILE A 183 -11.69 -6.46 16.84
N ASN A 184 -12.33 -7.52 16.35
CA ASN A 184 -11.78 -8.87 16.32
C ASN A 184 -11.48 -9.27 14.87
N ILE A 185 -10.23 -9.65 14.59
CA ILE A 185 -9.76 -10.02 13.25
C ILE A 185 -9.23 -11.45 13.31
N LYS A 186 -9.72 -12.33 12.45
CA LYS A 186 -9.20 -13.67 12.24
C LYS A 186 -8.74 -13.81 10.80
N VAL A 187 -7.47 -14.12 10.61
CA VAL A 187 -6.87 -14.32 9.29
C VAL A 187 -6.43 -15.76 9.17
N SER A 188 -7.06 -16.48 8.24
CA SER A 188 -6.59 -17.79 7.81
C SER A 188 -5.67 -17.62 6.61
N TYR A 189 -4.51 -18.26 6.63
CA TYR A 189 -3.52 -18.13 5.57
C TYR A 189 -2.65 -19.39 5.43
N GLN A 190 -1.95 -19.48 4.32
CA GLN A 190 -0.99 -20.54 4.01
C GLN A 190 0.33 -19.89 3.56
N PRO A 191 1.42 -20.03 4.33
CA PRO A 191 2.73 -19.53 3.91
C PRO A 191 3.25 -20.31 2.69
N PRO A 192 4.19 -19.74 1.90
CA PRO A 192 4.77 -20.46 0.78
C PRO A 192 5.62 -21.65 1.25
N GLU A 193 5.72 -22.71 0.45
CA GLU A 193 6.54 -23.90 0.79
C GLU A 193 8.04 -23.60 0.87
N LYS A 194 8.48 -22.66 0.03
CA LYS A 194 9.85 -22.16 -0.04
C LYS A 194 9.81 -20.64 -0.06
N PRO A 195 10.85 -19.96 0.45
CA PRO A 195 10.96 -18.53 0.26
C PRO A 195 10.80 -18.17 -1.21
N PHE A 196 9.95 -17.18 -1.50
CA PHE A 196 9.71 -16.76 -2.88
C PHE A 196 10.98 -16.20 -3.53
N LEU A 197 11.84 -15.55 -2.73
CA LEU A 197 13.16 -15.08 -3.10
C LEU A 197 14.19 -15.75 -2.18
N ASP A 198 15.07 -16.59 -2.73
CA ASP A 198 16.07 -17.37 -1.97
C ASP A 198 17.50 -17.23 -2.52
N SER A 199 17.68 -16.46 -3.60
CA SER A 199 19.00 -16.22 -4.19
C SER A 199 19.74 -15.08 -3.48
N SER A 200 21.07 -15.12 -3.52
CA SER A 200 21.96 -14.07 -2.96
C SER A 200 23.27 -13.95 -3.75
N GLN A 201 23.16 -14.13 -5.06
CA GLN A 201 24.30 -14.11 -5.98
C GLN A 201 24.87 -12.70 -6.15
N TYR A 202 24.00 -11.69 -6.30
CA TYR A 202 24.37 -10.28 -6.46
C TYR A 202 23.52 -9.40 -5.56
N ASP A 203 24.08 -8.29 -5.07
CA ASP A 203 23.36 -7.29 -4.29
C ASP A 203 22.92 -6.11 -5.15
N LEU A 204 23.74 -5.69 -6.12
CA LEU A 204 23.51 -4.54 -6.99
C LEU A 204 23.50 -4.96 -8.46
N LEU A 205 22.43 -4.60 -9.16
CA LEU A 205 22.37 -4.62 -10.63
C LEU A 205 22.58 -3.19 -11.17
N ILE A 206 23.55 -3.02 -12.07
CA ILE A 206 23.71 -1.81 -12.87
C ILE A 206 23.20 -2.12 -14.28
N VAL A 207 22.20 -1.38 -14.76
CA VAL A 207 21.74 -1.42 -16.16
C VAL A 207 22.22 -0.14 -16.84
N THR A 208 22.94 -0.28 -17.95
CA THR A 208 23.52 0.86 -18.67
C THR A 208 23.56 0.63 -20.19
N ASP A 209 23.96 1.63 -20.97
CA ASP A 209 24.25 1.42 -22.39
C ASP A 209 25.71 0.97 -22.56
N GLU A 210 25.97 0.12 -23.56
CA GLU A 210 27.32 -0.40 -23.85
C GLU A 210 28.41 0.70 -23.94
N LYS A 211 28.04 1.91 -24.39
CA LYS A 211 28.95 3.06 -24.46
C LYS A 211 29.50 3.49 -23.09
N PHE A 212 28.76 3.26 -22.01
CA PHE A 212 29.13 3.68 -20.67
C PHE A 212 29.87 2.62 -19.86
N VAL A 213 29.93 1.37 -20.34
CA VAL A 213 30.59 0.25 -19.65
C VAL A 213 32.03 0.58 -19.21
N PRO A 214 32.92 1.13 -20.06
CA PRO A 214 34.29 1.43 -19.64
C PRO A 214 34.38 2.47 -18.51
N TYR A 215 33.40 3.37 -18.43
CA TYR A 215 33.35 4.45 -17.43
C TYR A 215 32.73 4.00 -16.11
N LEU A 216 31.89 2.96 -16.14
CA LEU A 216 31.22 2.40 -14.98
C LEU A 216 31.96 1.20 -14.37
N GLN A 217 32.90 0.59 -15.10
CA GLN A 217 33.71 -0.50 -14.56
C GLN A 217 34.43 -0.15 -13.24
N PRO A 218 35.03 1.05 -13.06
CA PRO A 218 35.63 1.42 -11.78
C PRO A 218 34.62 1.44 -10.62
N LEU A 219 33.35 1.77 -10.88
CA LEU A 219 32.29 1.71 -9.88
C LEU A 219 31.95 0.26 -9.51
N VAL A 220 31.85 -0.64 -10.50
CA VAL A 220 31.65 -2.07 -10.27
C VAL A 220 32.77 -2.66 -9.41
N ASP A 221 34.03 -2.37 -9.76
CA ASP A 221 35.21 -2.83 -9.03
C ASP A 221 35.22 -2.30 -7.60
N HIS A 222 34.92 -1.00 -7.42
CA HIS A 222 34.81 -0.38 -6.11
C HIS A 222 33.72 -1.05 -5.24
N LYS A 223 32.51 -1.25 -5.78
CA LYS A 223 31.40 -1.88 -5.04
C LYS A 223 31.74 -3.32 -4.63
N ASN A 224 32.33 -4.10 -5.54
CA ASN A 224 32.82 -5.45 -5.23
C ASN A 224 33.91 -5.43 -4.15
N SER A 225 34.83 -4.45 -4.16
CA SER A 225 35.91 -4.34 -3.16
C SER A 225 35.40 -4.09 -1.73
N ILE A 226 34.21 -3.49 -1.58
CA ILE A 226 33.57 -3.25 -0.27
C ILE A 226 32.48 -4.28 0.06
N GLY A 227 32.43 -5.39 -0.67
CA GLY A 227 31.53 -6.51 -0.40
C GLY A 227 30.10 -6.35 -0.95
N ILE A 228 29.83 -5.37 -1.81
CA ILE A 228 28.55 -5.25 -2.52
C ILE A 228 28.70 -5.97 -3.85
N LYS A 229 28.21 -7.20 -3.93
CA LYS A 229 28.35 -8.03 -5.14
C LYS A 229 27.59 -7.37 -6.30
N THR A 230 28.33 -6.88 -7.29
CA THR A 230 27.76 -6.02 -8.33
C THR A 230 27.83 -6.69 -9.70
N LYS A 231 26.69 -6.71 -10.37
CA LYS A 231 26.52 -7.18 -11.74
C LYS A 231 26.16 -5.99 -12.62
N MET A 232 26.90 -5.79 -13.72
CA MET A 232 26.59 -4.76 -14.72
C MET A 232 26.15 -5.45 -16.02
N GLU A 233 25.06 -4.95 -16.59
CA GLU A 233 24.46 -5.43 -17.83
C GLU A 233 24.07 -4.27 -18.74
N THR A 234 24.09 -4.53 -20.05
CA THR A 234 23.79 -3.50 -21.05
C THR A 234 22.34 -3.56 -21.50
N THR A 235 21.78 -2.43 -21.93
CA THR A 235 20.44 -2.41 -22.52
C THR A 235 20.36 -3.24 -23.79
N GLN A 236 21.44 -3.32 -24.57
CA GLN A 236 21.55 -4.22 -25.73
C GLN A 236 21.37 -5.69 -25.31
N TYR A 237 22.03 -6.11 -24.21
CA TYR A 237 21.86 -7.45 -23.65
C TYR A 237 20.42 -7.66 -23.17
N VAL A 238 19.89 -6.73 -22.38
CA VAL A 238 18.51 -6.80 -21.87
C VAL A 238 17.49 -6.96 -23.00
N TYR A 239 17.55 -6.12 -24.04
CA TYR A 239 16.57 -6.16 -25.13
C TYR A 239 16.68 -7.41 -26.03
N SER A 240 17.80 -8.12 -25.98
CA SER A 240 17.97 -9.40 -26.69
C SER A 240 17.49 -10.62 -25.89
N HIS A 241 17.31 -10.49 -24.58
CA HIS A 241 16.92 -11.59 -23.68
C HIS A 241 15.51 -11.43 -23.10
N CYS A 242 15.02 -10.20 -22.99
CA CYS A 242 13.70 -9.89 -22.44
C CYS A 242 12.82 -9.23 -23.49
N ASN A 243 11.68 -9.88 -23.78
CA ASN A 243 10.69 -9.41 -24.75
C ASN A 243 9.47 -8.82 -24.03
N GLY A 244 9.63 -7.63 -23.43
CA GLY A 244 8.51 -6.82 -22.96
C GLY A 244 7.79 -6.14 -24.12
N ARG A 245 6.61 -5.57 -23.84
CA ARG A 245 5.81 -4.80 -24.82
C ARG A 245 6.59 -3.63 -25.43
N ASP A 246 7.50 -3.06 -24.64
CA ASP A 246 8.38 -1.96 -25.00
C ASP A 246 9.70 -2.02 -24.21
N LYS A 247 10.62 -1.09 -24.50
CA LYS A 247 11.95 -1.05 -23.89
C LYS A 247 11.92 -0.90 -22.36
N PRO A 248 11.09 -0.01 -21.75
CA PRO A 248 11.00 0.03 -20.30
C PRO A 248 10.49 -1.28 -19.69
N GLU A 249 9.47 -1.93 -20.28
CA GLU A 249 9.00 -3.22 -19.75
C GLU A 249 10.06 -4.31 -19.88
N SER A 250 10.83 -4.37 -20.97
CA SER A 250 11.96 -5.29 -21.10
C SER A 250 13.00 -5.11 -19.97
N ILE A 251 13.31 -3.86 -19.59
CA ILE A 251 14.20 -3.58 -18.45
C ILE A 251 13.57 -4.03 -17.13
N LYS A 252 12.27 -3.74 -16.92
CA LYS A 252 11.57 -4.13 -15.69
C LYS A 252 11.49 -5.65 -15.54
N LEU A 253 11.21 -6.39 -16.62
CA LEU A 253 11.23 -7.86 -16.66
C LEU A 253 12.64 -8.39 -16.33
N PHE A 254 13.68 -7.77 -16.87
CA PHE A 254 15.05 -8.15 -16.53
C PHE A 254 15.39 -7.91 -15.05
N ILE A 255 14.94 -6.80 -14.47
CA ILE A 255 15.07 -6.52 -13.03
C ILE A 255 14.33 -7.57 -12.22
N LYS A 256 13.11 -7.95 -12.62
CA LYS A 256 12.36 -9.05 -11.98
C LYS A 256 13.15 -10.35 -12.02
N ASP A 257 13.70 -10.73 -13.18
CA ASP A 257 14.48 -11.96 -13.31
C ASP A 257 15.75 -11.91 -12.45
N ALA A 258 16.45 -10.78 -12.41
CA ALA A 258 17.60 -10.58 -11.54
C ALA A 258 17.23 -10.64 -10.05
N LEU A 259 16.06 -10.12 -9.67
CA LEU A 259 15.54 -10.21 -8.31
C LEU A 259 15.28 -11.67 -7.92
N GLU A 260 14.59 -12.42 -8.76
CA GLU A 260 14.20 -13.81 -8.49
C GLU A 260 15.39 -14.78 -8.57
N GLN A 261 16.26 -14.62 -9.55
CA GLN A 261 17.34 -15.57 -9.83
C GLN A 261 18.64 -15.19 -9.14
N TRP A 262 18.93 -13.90 -8.95
CA TRP A 262 20.19 -13.43 -8.37
C TRP A 262 20.04 -12.83 -6.97
N GLY A 263 18.81 -12.48 -6.55
CA GLY A 263 18.56 -11.94 -5.23
C GLY A 263 19.03 -10.50 -5.04
N ILE A 264 19.00 -9.70 -6.12
CA ILE A 264 19.43 -8.30 -6.06
C ILE A 264 18.57 -7.52 -5.07
N LYS A 265 19.19 -6.50 -4.45
CA LYS A 265 18.55 -5.59 -3.49
C LYS A 265 18.51 -4.16 -4.02
N TYR A 266 19.43 -3.83 -4.92
CA TYR A 266 19.60 -2.50 -5.47
C TYR A 266 19.66 -2.56 -6.99
N VAL A 267 19.08 -1.55 -7.63
CA VAL A 267 19.19 -1.31 -9.06
C VAL A 267 19.75 0.09 -9.26
N LEU A 268 20.75 0.21 -10.15
CA LEU A 268 21.24 1.49 -10.67
C LEU A 268 20.97 1.54 -12.17
N LEU A 269 20.10 2.46 -12.56
CA LEU A 269 19.86 2.80 -13.96
C LEU A 269 20.84 3.90 -14.37
N ALA A 270 21.88 3.54 -15.10
CA ALA A 270 22.96 4.45 -15.47
C ALA A 270 22.83 4.89 -16.93
N GLY A 271 22.08 5.96 -17.14
CA GLY A 271 21.88 6.61 -18.45
C GLY A 271 20.67 7.54 -18.43
N GLY A 272 20.27 8.01 -19.60
CA GLY A 272 19.13 8.90 -19.77
C GLY A 272 18.94 9.26 -21.24
N ARG A 273 18.44 10.47 -21.53
CA ARG A 273 18.29 10.96 -22.91
C ARG A 273 19.62 11.06 -23.65
N LYS A 274 19.58 10.78 -24.96
CA LYS A 274 20.72 10.97 -25.87
C LYS A 274 20.79 12.44 -26.31
N GLY A 275 21.37 13.29 -25.46
CA GLY A 275 21.44 14.73 -25.74
C GLY A 275 20.05 15.35 -25.80
N GLN A 276 19.78 16.15 -26.84
CA GLN A 276 18.49 16.81 -27.06
C GLN A 276 17.61 16.07 -28.08
N THR A 277 17.62 14.74 -28.06
CA THR A 277 16.75 13.90 -28.91
C THR A 277 15.67 13.19 -28.09
N LEU A 278 14.76 12.49 -28.77
CA LEU A 278 13.77 11.59 -28.16
C LEU A 278 14.32 10.18 -27.92
N ASP A 279 15.60 9.94 -28.22
CA ASP A 279 16.23 8.64 -27.99
C ASP A 279 16.81 8.55 -26.58
N TRP A 280 16.88 7.31 -26.08
CA TRP A 280 17.29 7.04 -24.71
C TRP A 280 18.37 5.96 -24.64
N TYR A 281 19.33 6.14 -23.73
CA TYR A 281 20.25 5.10 -23.28
C TYR A 281 19.52 4.16 -22.32
N ILE A 282 18.89 4.73 -21.28
CA ILE A 282 17.89 4.08 -20.44
C ILE A 282 16.58 4.85 -20.66
N PRO A 283 15.51 4.23 -21.17
CA PRO A 283 14.25 4.90 -21.42
C PRO A 283 13.57 5.31 -20.11
N GLU A 284 12.76 6.37 -20.17
CA GLU A 284 11.82 6.68 -19.09
C GLU A 284 10.59 5.79 -19.17
N ARG A 285 9.88 5.62 -18.05
CA ARG A 285 8.44 5.36 -18.06
C ARG A 285 7.71 6.65 -17.70
N ARG A 286 6.70 7.00 -18.47
CA ARG A 286 5.78 8.11 -18.15
C ARG A 286 4.55 7.55 -17.45
N SER A 287 4.22 8.10 -16.28
CA SER A 287 2.93 7.91 -15.62
C SER A 287 1.94 8.92 -16.17
N ASN A 288 0.69 8.52 -16.41
CA ASN A 288 -0.39 9.37 -16.93
C ASN A 288 -1.36 9.75 -15.80
N ASN A 289 -0.80 10.29 -14.72
CA ASN A 289 -1.58 10.88 -13.64
C ASN A 289 -2.03 12.29 -14.06
N ASP A 290 -3.19 12.36 -14.72
CA ASP A 290 -3.82 13.57 -15.25
C ASP A 290 -4.68 14.23 -14.16
N VAL A 291 -4.01 14.98 -13.29
CA VAL A 291 -4.67 15.83 -12.29
C VAL A 291 -4.34 17.29 -12.60
N ASP A 292 -5.39 18.05 -12.87
CA ASP A 292 -5.36 19.49 -13.16
C ASP A 292 -4.49 19.87 -14.38
N MET A 293 -3.26 20.35 -14.16
CA MET A 293 -2.40 20.99 -15.17
C MET A 293 -1.25 20.11 -15.64
N GLU A 294 -1.08 18.91 -15.08
CA GLU A 294 0.00 18.00 -15.42
C GLU A 294 -0.57 16.71 -16.01
N SER A 295 -0.33 16.48 -17.30
CA SER A 295 -0.77 15.25 -18.01
C SER A 295 0.11 14.04 -17.72
N GLY A 296 0.80 14.04 -16.58
CA GLY A 296 1.74 13.01 -16.18
C GLY A 296 3.23 13.38 -16.28
N TYR A 297 4.06 12.53 -15.70
CA TYR A 297 5.48 12.78 -15.45
C TYR A 297 6.34 11.52 -15.64
N SER A 298 7.62 11.74 -15.90
CA SER A 298 8.63 10.68 -15.99
C SER A 298 8.95 10.13 -14.60
N THR A 299 9.06 8.81 -14.48
CA THR A 299 9.32 8.18 -13.18
C THR A 299 10.11 6.88 -13.31
N ASP A 300 11.07 6.71 -12.41
CA ASP A 300 11.81 5.45 -12.24
C ASP A 300 11.10 4.49 -11.28
N LEU A 301 10.04 4.93 -10.57
CA LEU A 301 9.27 4.07 -9.66
C LEU A 301 8.70 2.85 -10.40
N TYR A 302 8.42 2.99 -11.70
CA TYR A 302 8.00 1.88 -12.56
C TYR A 302 8.97 0.71 -12.48
N TYR A 303 10.27 0.96 -12.45
CA TYR A 303 11.29 -0.09 -12.41
C TYR A 303 11.44 -0.77 -11.04
N ALA A 304 11.02 -0.09 -9.98
CA ALA A 304 11.10 -0.61 -8.61
C ALA A 304 9.86 -1.44 -8.22
N ASP A 305 8.72 -1.13 -8.83
CA ASP A 305 7.42 -1.72 -8.46
C ASP A 305 7.15 -3.03 -9.22
N ILE A 306 7.79 -4.12 -8.79
CA ILE A 306 7.84 -5.37 -9.57
C ILE A 306 6.56 -6.20 -9.49
N TYR A 307 5.89 -6.20 -8.35
CA TYR A 307 4.81 -7.15 -8.07
C TYR A 307 3.55 -6.43 -7.60
N ARG A 308 2.41 -6.93 -8.08
CA ARG A 308 1.09 -6.65 -7.51
C ARG A 308 0.47 -7.93 -6.97
N CYS A 309 -0.48 -7.79 -6.06
CA CYS A 309 -1.22 -8.92 -5.51
C CYS A 309 -2.74 -8.78 -5.72
N ASP A 310 -3.41 -9.92 -5.90
CA ASP A 310 -4.85 -9.98 -5.66
C ASP A 310 -5.17 -10.10 -4.16
N ASN A 311 -6.45 -9.99 -3.80
CA ASN A 311 -6.94 -10.11 -2.42
C ASN A 311 -6.63 -11.46 -1.73
N SER A 312 -6.27 -12.49 -2.50
CA SER A 312 -5.88 -13.80 -1.98
C SER A 312 -4.37 -13.91 -1.77
N GLY A 313 -3.60 -12.87 -2.10
CA GLY A 313 -2.14 -12.84 -2.02
C GLY A 313 -1.43 -13.50 -3.20
N ASN A 314 -2.13 -13.79 -4.30
CA ASN A 314 -1.46 -14.28 -5.52
C ASN A 314 -0.65 -13.15 -6.14
N LEU A 315 0.60 -13.43 -6.51
CA LEU A 315 1.54 -12.46 -7.06
C LEU A 315 1.46 -12.43 -8.59
N PHE A 316 1.47 -11.22 -9.13
CA PHE A 316 1.54 -10.95 -10.55
C PHE A 316 2.62 -9.91 -10.82
N PHE A 317 3.18 -9.92 -12.03
CA PHE A 317 3.99 -8.81 -12.50
C PHE A 317 3.12 -7.55 -12.58
N ASP A 318 3.60 -6.46 -12.00
CA ASP A 318 2.93 -5.17 -12.14
C ASP A 318 3.47 -4.45 -13.38
N ASP A 319 2.63 -4.22 -14.37
CA ASP A 319 2.96 -3.52 -15.60
C ASP A 319 2.47 -2.07 -15.63
N TRP A 320 1.81 -1.61 -14.55
CA TRP A 320 1.14 -0.32 -14.44
C TRP A 320 0.04 -0.08 -15.50
N ASP A 321 -0.50 -1.12 -16.12
CA ASP A 321 -1.56 -1.04 -17.14
C ASP A 321 -2.65 -2.06 -16.81
N SER A 322 -3.31 -1.83 -15.68
CA SER A 322 -4.28 -2.74 -15.07
C SER A 322 -5.55 -2.93 -15.91
N ASN A 323 -5.86 -1.97 -16.79
CA ASN A 323 -7.00 -2.02 -17.70
C ASN A 323 -6.62 -2.52 -19.11
N GLY A 324 -5.33 -2.64 -19.42
CA GLY A 324 -4.80 -3.17 -20.67
C GLY A 324 -4.95 -2.24 -21.89
N ASN A 325 -5.08 -0.92 -21.68
CA ASN A 325 -5.26 0.05 -22.75
C ASN A 325 -3.93 0.64 -23.28
N GLY A 326 -2.79 0.30 -22.65
CA GLY A 326 -1.47 0.79 -23.03
C GLY A 326 -1.12 2.19 -22.49
N VAL A 327 -1.95 2.74 -21.59
CA VAL A 327 -1.71 4.00 -20.89
C VAL A 327 -1.31 3.65 -19.46
N PHE A 328 -0.07 3.95 -19.11
CA PHE A 328 0.50 3.48 -17.86
C PHE A 328 0.24 4.43 -16.70
N ALA A 329 -0.12 3.87 -15.55
CA ALA A 329 -0.39 4.59 -14.33
C ALA A 329 -1.39 5.74 -14.61
N GLU A 330 -2.47 5.40 -15.31
CA GLU A 330 -3.54 6.31 -15.69
C GLU A 330 -4.39 6.68 -14.48
N TRP A 331 -4.48 7.97 -14.22
CA TRP A 331 -5.45 8.50 -13.27
C TRP A 331 -6.02 9.79 -13.84
N SER A 332 -7.33 9.96 -13.80
CA SER A 332 -7.97 11.23 -14.18
C SER A 332 -9.16 11.52 -13.29
N CYS A 333 -9.56 12.79 -13.15
CA CYS A 333 -10.72 13.17 -12.35
C CYS A 333 -12.04 12.58 -12.89
N ASN A 334 -12.07 12.20 -14.16
CA ASN A 334 -13.18 11.49 -14.79
C ASN A 334 -13.03 9.98 -14.50
N GLU A 335 -14.03 9.35 -13.86
CA GLU A 335 -13.91 8.00 -13.29
C GLU A 335 -13.70 6.85 -14.30
N THR A 336 -13.62 7.15 -15.60
CA THR A 336 -13.46 6.15 -16.67
C THR A 336 -11.98 5.94 -17.01
N GLY A 337 -11.52 4.69 -16.98
CA GLY A 337 -10.20 4.30 -17.50
C GLY A 337 -9.04 4.34 -16.50
N ARG A 338 -9.28 4.52 -15.20
CA ARG A 338 -8.20 4.59 -14.21
C ARG A 338 -7.51 3.25 -14.01
N ASP A 339 -6.19 3.30 -13.80
CA ASP A 339 -5.43 2.17 -13.31
C ASP A 339 -5.63 1.94 -11.82
N VAL A 340 -5.55 0.66 -11.44
CA VAL A 340 -5.52 0.24 -10.04
C VAL A 340 -4.08 0.36 -9.54
N MET A 341 -3.76 1.48 -8.89
CA MET A 341 -2.46 1.62 -8.24
C MET A 341 -2.43 0.85 -6.90
N ASP A 342 -1.24 0.38 -6.53
CA ASP A 342 -1.03 -0.23 -5.22
C ASP A 342 -0.84 0.85 -4.13
N TYR A 343 -1.94 1.46 -3.67
CA TYR A 343 -1.96 2.32 -2.46
C TYR A 343 -2.24 1.56 -1.16
#